data_AF-A0AAC9R5H1-F1
#
_entry.id   AF-A0AAC9R5H1-F1
#
_cell.length_a   1.000
_cell.length_b   1.000
_cell.length_c   1.000
_cell.angle_alpha   90.00
_cell.angle_beta   90.00
_cell.angle_gamma   90.00
#
_symmetry.space_group_name_H-M   'P 1'
#
loop_
_entity.id
_entity.type
_entity.pdbx_description
1 polymer ?
#
loop_
_entity_poly.entity_id
_entity_poly.type
_entity_poly.pdbx_seq_one_letter_code
_entity_poly.pdbx_strand_id
1 'polypeptide(L)'
;MIEEKFEKIYDFEFCKNLLEQTSNNWEKMRFEIKQSIFGISQEHNLAYLIKMNFETYLKKLNKSQIMVKLDEQNITFINRMNLMKKKVAIRIPYENYDTSYDFLNEVNQLVSSDGAVALFANNVPYSLEYGVVIETLNNFEEITKLAEKYSYQLDYSFGITELAEGMQHQQYNVADIGQFMTLEDIKLRVSTVVLFDSKTGLENKGVGFRRPHKKKVFISYSHKNKEEVSGIVSQL
;
A
#
# COMPACT_ATOMS: atom_id res chain seq x y z
N MET A 1 -5.22 -2.66 48.88
CA MET A 1 -4.97 -1.84 47.66
C MET A 1 -3.74 -2.26 46.86
N ILE A 2 -2.60 -2.67 47.44
CA ILE A 2 -1.48 -3.23 46.66
C ILE A 2 -1.75 -4.71 46.30
N GLU A 3 -2.27 -5.51 47.24
CA GLU A 3 -2.55 -6.93 47.03
C GLU A 3 -3.62 -7.21 45.96
N GLU A 4 -4.72 -6.45 45.93
CA GLU A 4 -5.78 -6.58 44.90
C GLU A 4 -5.28 -6.28 43.46
N LYS A 5 -4.25 -5.43 43.31
CA LYS A 5 -3.65 -5.16 41.99
C LYS A 5 -2.92 -6.39 41.47
N PHE A 6 -2.24 -7.13 42.33
CA PHE A 6 -1.53 -8.35 41.94
C PHE A 6 -2.48 -9.51 41.66
N GLU A 7 -3.59 -9.63 42.41
CA GLU A 7 -4.57 -10.72 42.20
C GLU A 7 -5.07 -10.76 40.76
N LYS A 8 -5.47 -9.62 40.17
CA LYS A 8 -5.96 -9.57 38.79
C LYS A 8 -4.89 -9.85 37.74
N ILE A 9 -3.63 -9.47 38.00
CA ILE A 9 -2.51 -9.72 37.09
C ILE A 9 -2.24 -11.22 36.99
N TYR A 10 -2.36 -11.96 38.09
CA TYR A 10 -2.08 -13.39 38.18
C TYR A 10 -3.32 -14.28 38.05
N ASP A 11 -4.53 -13.71 38.06
CA ASP A 11 -5.77 -14.43 37.82
C ASP A 11 -5.86 -14.86 36.35
N PHE A 12 -5.57 -16.13 36.15
CA PHE A 12 -5.56 -16.78 34.85
C PHE A 12 -6.95 -16.85 34.22
N GLU A 13 -7.99 -17.07 35.03
CA GLU A 13 -9.35 -17.23 34.51
C GLU A 13 -9.94 -15.88 34.14
N PHE A 14 -9.59 -14.83 34.88
CA PHE A 14 -9.87 -13.44 34.50
C PHE A 14 -9.22 -13.08 33.15
N CYS A 15 -7.92 -13.33 32.99
CA CYS A 15 -7.21 -13.01 31.74
C CYS A 15 -7.76 -13.80 30.53
N LYS A 16 -8.13 -15.07 30.75
CA LYS A 16 -8.78 -15.91 29.74
C LYS A 16 -10.13 -15.35 29.32
N ASN A 17 -11.01 -15.08 30.28
CA ASN A 17 -12.34 -14.55 29.99
C ASN A 17 -12.25 -13.20 29.28
N LEU A 18 -11.28 -12.36 29.65
CA LEU A 18 -11.04 -11.09 29.00
C LEU A 18 -10.61 -11.26 27.54
N LEU A 19 -9.71 -12.20 27.24
CA LEU A 19 -9.31 -12.50 25.86
C LEU A 19 -10.47 -13.04 25.03
N GLU A 20 -11.24 -13.99 25.55
CA GLU A 20 -12.39 -14.59 24.87
C GLU A 20 -13.51 -13.57 24.61
N GLN A 21 -13.73 -12.64 25.54
CA GLN A 21 -14.67 -11.53 25.35
C GLN A 21 -14.20 -10.51 24.33
N THR A 22 -12.89 -10.27 24.25
CA THR A 22 -12.34 -9.20 23.40
C THR A 22 -12.13 -9.68 21.95
N SER A 23 -11.84 -10.96 21.72
CA SER A 23 -11.88 -11.54 20.37
C SER A 23 -11.90 -13.08 20.39
N ASN A 24 -12.73 -13.65 19.51
CA ASN A 24 -12.84 -15.10 19.27
C ASN A 24 -12.16 -15.55 17.96
N ASN A 25 -11.60 -14.62 17.17
CA ASN A 25 -11.01 -14.90 15.86
C ASN A 25 -9.48 -14.78 15.88
N TRP A 26 -8.83 -15.84 16.32
CA TRP A 26 -7.38 -15.94 16.52
C TRP A 26 -6.53 -15.80 15.24
N GLU A 27 -7.13 -15.90 14.04
CA GLU A 27 -6.40 -15.79 12.77
C GLU A 27 -6.17 -14.33 12.36
N LYS A 28 -7.12 -13.44 12.69
CA LYS A 28 -7.13 -12.02 12.28
C LYS A 28 -6.70 -11.04 13.39
N MET A 29 -6.42 -11.52 14.60
CA MET A 29 -6.30 -10.71 15.82
C MET A 29 -5.31 -9.53 15.71
N ARG A 30 -5.90 -8.33 15.68
CA ARG A 30 -5.36 -7.08 16.25
C ARG A 30 -6.41 -6.53 17.19
N PHE A 31 -6.20 -6.66 18.49
CA PHE A 31 -7.10 -6.08 19.49
C PHE A 31 -6.29 -5.58 20.69
N GLU A 32 -6.89 -4.67 21.42
CA GLU A 32 -6.24 -3.91 22.49
C GLU A 32 -7.04 -4.06 23.78
N ILE A 33 -6.33 -4.28 24.88
CA ILE A 33 -6.89 -4.30 26.22
C ILE A 33 -6.29 -3.12 26.99
N LYS A 34 -7.14 -2.25 27.54
CA LYS A 34 -6.67 -1.11 28.34
C LYS A 34 -6.02 -1.60 29.64
N GLN A 35 -4.83 -1.09 29.96
CA GLN A 35 -4.12 -1.43 31.20
C GLN A 35 -4.89 -1.00 32.46
N SER A 36 -5.76 0.00 32.35
CA SER A 36 -6.65 0.47 33.43
C SER A 36 -7.59 -0.63 33.96
N ILE A 37 -7.91 -1.66 33.16
CA ILE A 37 -8.72 -2.82 33.59
C ILE A 37 -8.05 -3.56 34.75
N PHE A 38 -6.72 -3.56 34.77
CA PHE A 38 -5.89 -4.16 35.80
C PHE A 38 -5.51 -3.16 36.92
N GLY A 39 -6.01 -1.92 36.88
CA GLY A 39 -5.68 -0.88 37.86
C GLY A 39 -4.23 -0.39 37.76
N ILE A 40 -3.60 -0.57 36.59
CA ILE A 40 -2.19 -0.24 36.35
C ILE A 40 -2.18 0.81 35.24
N SER A 41 -2.15 2.07 35.63
CA SER A 41 -1.81 3.16 34.71
C SER A 41 -0.39 3.59 35.03
N GLN A 42 0.52 3.48 34.06
CA GLN A 42 1.90 4.02 34.12
C GLN A 42 2.94 3.25 34.97
N GLU A 43 2.61 2.11 35.60
CA GLU A 43 3.61 1.28 36.31
C GLU A 43 4.25 0.24 35.38
N HIS A 44 5.37 0.57 34.73
CA HIS A 44 6.06 -0.28 33.73
C HIS A 44 6.36 -1.72 34.21
N ASN A 45 6.73 -1.91 35.48
CA ASN A 45 7.04 -3.24 36.01
C ASN A 45 5.80 -4.15 36.07
N LEU A 46 4.64 -3.60 36.45
CA LEU A 46 3.39 -4.37 36.53
C LEU A 46 2.82 -4.65 35.14
N ALA A 47 2.92 -3.70 34.21
CA ALA A 47 2.56 -3.91 32.81
C ALA A 47 3.37 -5.06 32.18
N TYR A 48 4.66 -5.16 32.50
CA TYR A 48 5.51 -6.26 32.03
C TYR A 48 5.09 -7.64 32.57
N LEU A 49 4.67 -7.72 33.84
CA LEU A 49 4.13 -8.95 34.43
C LEU A 49 2.84 -9.40 33.74
N ILE A 50 1.95 -8.46 33.41
CA ILE A 50 0.74 -8.75 32.64
C ILE A 50 1.09 -9.31 31.25
N LYS A 51 2.04 -8.66 30.55
CA LYS A 51 2.53 -9.14 29.26
C LYS A 51 3.02 -10.58 29.36
N MET A 52 3.85 -10.90 30.35
CA MET A 52 4.34 -12.27 30.57
C MET A 52 3.22 -13.27 30.81
N ASN A 53 2.18 -12.90 31.58
CA ASN A 53 1.07 -13.80 31.86
C ASN A 53 0.27 -14.10 30.57
N PHE A 54 -0.05 -13.06 29.80
CA PHE A 54 -0.71 -13.23 28.51
C PHE A 54 0.12 -14.06 27.51
N GLU A 55 1.43 -13.82 27.40
CA GLU A 55 2.31 -14.61 26.53
C GLU A 55 2.37 -16.08 26.97
N THR A 56 2.41 -16.33 28.28
CA THR A 56 2.38 -17.69 28.84
C THR A 56 1.07 -18.39 28.52
N TYR A 57 -0.06 -17.68 28.65
CA TYR A 57 -1.37 -18.21 28.30
C TYR A 57 -1.50 -18.54 26.82
N LEU A 58 -1.13 -17.61 25.94
CA LEU A 58 -1.13 -17.81 24.50
C LEU A 58 -0.27 -19.03 24.11
N LYS A 59 0.86 -19.24 24.78
CA LYS A 59 1.70 -20.43 24.59
C LYS A 59 0.97 -21.72 24.99
N LYS A 60 0.25 -21.74 26.11
CA LYS A 60 -0.57 -22.90 26.52
C LYS A 60 -1.69 -23.22 25.53
N LEU A 61 -2.23 -22.21 24.84
CA LEU A 61 -3.24 -22.36 23.79
C LEU A 61 -2.67 -22.76 22.42
N ASN A 62 -1.36 -23.02 22.30
CA ASN A 62 -0.68 -23.19 21.01
C ASN A 62 -0.89 -21.99 20.06
N LYS A 63 -0.97 -20.77 20.60
CA LYS A 63 -1.07 -19.51 19.87
C LYS A 63 0.24 -18.71 19.92
N SER A 64 1.37 -19.40 19.77
CA SER A 64 2.72 -18.81 19.83
C SER A 64 3.01 -17.80 18.71
N GLN A 65 2.20 -17.80 17.66
CA GLN A 65 2.21 -16.79 16.61
C GLN A 65 1.69 -15.44 17.10
N ILE A 66 1.06 -15.30 18.27
CA ILE A 66 0.56 -14.01 18.75
C ILE A 66 1.61 -13.37 19.66
N MET A 67 1.95 -12.12 19.36
CA MET A 67 2.84 -11.29 20.14
C MET A 67 2.04 -10.28 20.96
N VAL A 68 2.46 -10.04 22.19
CA VAL A 68 1.88 -9.03 23.08
C VAL A 68 2.82 -7.83 23.12
N LYS A 69 2.33 -6.65 22.74
CA LYS A 69 3.02 -5.36 22.88
C LYS A 69 2.41 -4.56 24.02
N LEU A 70 3.23 -3.76 24.67
CA LEU A 70 2.81 -2.82 25.70
C LEU A 70 3.04 -1.41 25.16
N ASP A 71 1.97 -0.62 25.14
CA ASP A 71 2.03 0.82 24.93
C ASP A 71 1.79 1.52 26.29
N GLU A 72 1.81 2.86 26.36
CA GLU A 72 1.67 3.56 27.66
C GLU A 72 0.31 3.29 28.36
N GLN A 73 -0.71 2.93 27.60
CA GLN A 73 -2.09 2.77 28.09
C GLN A 73 -2.71 1.41 27.74
N ASN A 74 -2.17 0.72 26.73
CA ASN A 74 -2.79 -0.45 26.13
C ASN A 74 -1.85 -1.66 26.12
N ILE A 75 -2.46 -2.84 26.06
CA ILE A 75 -1.83 -4.13 25.80
C ILE A 75 -2.34 -4.58 24.44
N THR A 76 -1.46 -4.63 23.46
CA THR A 76 -1.81 -4.82 22.05
C THR A 76 -1.41 -6.23 21.62
N PHE A 77 -2.35 -7.01 21.10
CA PHE A 77 -2.13 -8.37 20.64
C PHE A 77 -2.01 -8.38 19.12
N ILE A 78 -0.89 -8.88 18.59
CA ILE A 78 -0.58 -8.83 17.17
C ILE A 78 -0.13 -10.21 16.69
N ASN A 79 -0.76 -10.74 15.65
CA ASN A 79 -0.25 -11.93 14.98
C ASN A 79 1.13 -11.65 14.35
N ARG A 80 2.17 -12.37 14.76
CA ARG A 80 3.55 -12.31 14.24
C ARG A 80 3.62 -12.53 12.74
N MET A 81 2.71 -13.33 12.16
CA MET A 81 2.63 -13.45 10.71
C MET A 81 2.34 -12.10 10.05
N ASN A 82 1.49 -11.25 10.64
CA ASN A 82 1.27 -9.90 10.12
C ASN A 82 2.53 -9.02 10.18
N LEU A 83 3.46 -9.27 11.11
CA LEU A 83 4.74 -8.54 11.19
C LEU A 83 5.79 -9.04 10.19
N MET A 84 5.59 -10.22 9.59
CA MET A 84 6.47 -10.77 8.56
C MET A 84 6.04 -10.41 7.14
N LYS A 85 4.93 -9.68 6.98
CA LYS A 85 4.48 -9.24 5.66
C LYS A 85 5.55 -8.34 5.06
N LYS A 86 6.01 -8.71 3.88
CA LYS A 86 6.90 -7.88 3.09
C LYS A 86 6.02 -6.85 2.38
N LYS A 87 6.49 -5.60 2.36
CA LYS A 87 5.81 -4.47 1.74
C LYS A 87 6.62 -3.92 0.58
N VAL A 88 5.94 -3.53 -0.49
CA VAL A 88 6.54 -2.82 -1.61
C VAL A 88 5.48 -1.95 -2.28
N ALA A 89 5.83 -0.71 -2.61
CA ALA A 89 5.07 0.10 -3.55
C ALA A 89 5.63 -0.09 -4.96
N ILE A 90 4.76 -0.13 -5.94
CA ILE A 90 5.11 -0.25 -7.34
C ILE A 90 4.58 1.00 -8.04
N ARG A 91 5.50 1.83 -8.49
CA ARG A 91 5.22 3.11 -9.16
C ARG A 91 5.07 2.87 -10.65
N ILE A 92 3.94 3.33 -11.17
CA ILE A 92 3.55 3.19 -12.57
C ILE A 92 3.41 4.60 -13.14
N PRO A 93 3.97 4.90 -14.32
CA PRO A 93 3.80 6.21 -14.93
C PRO A 93 2.32 6.57 -15.02
N TYR A 94 1.93 7.70 -14.45
CA TYR A 94 0.51 8.09 -14.37
C TYR A 94 -0.16 8.07 -15.75
N GLU A 95 0.52 8.63 -16.76
CA GLU A 95 0.02 8.66 -18.13
C GLU A 95 -0.24 7.29 -18.76
N ASN A 96 0.32 6.21 -18.21
CA ASN A 96 0.20 4.84 -18.68
C ASN A 96 -0.51 3.95 -17.64
N TYR A 97 -1.37 4.49 -16.77
CA TYR A 97 -2.08 3.68 -15.77
C TYR A 97 -2.88 2.53 -16.38
N ASP A 98 -3.32 2.67 -17.63
CA ASP A 98 -4.10 1.68 -18.37
C ASP A 98 -3.28 0.44 -18.79
N THR A 99 -1.95 0.54 -18.81
CA THR A 99 -1.08 -0.63 -19.02
C THR A 99 -0.95 -1.49 -17.75
N SER A 100 -1.50 -1.03 -16.62
CA SER A 100 -1.40 -1.75 -15.34
C SER A 100 -2.43 -2.86 -15.16
N TYR A 101 -3.48 -2.94 -15.98
CA TYR A 101 -4.61 -3.84 -15.71
C TYR A 101 -4.22 -5.32 -15.62
N ASP A 102 -3.44 -5.82 -16.59
CA ASP A 102 -2.99 -7.21 -16.60
C ASP A 102 -1.99 -7.47 -15.47
N PHE A 103 -1.09 -6.52 -15.21
CA PHE A 103 -0.17 -6.57 -14.09
C PHE A 103 -0.90 -6.69 -12.74
N LEU A 104 -1.91 -5.85 -12.50
CA LEU A 104 -2.70 -5.86 -11.28
C LEU A 104 -3.51 -7.15 -11.12
N ASN A 105 -4.00 -7.70 -12.23
CA ASN A 105 -4.68 -8.99 -12.23
C ASN A 105 -3.72 -10.13 -11.86
N GLU A 106 -2.51 -10.17 -12.43
CA GLU A 106 -1.48 -11.14 -12.07
C GLU A 106 -1.05 -10.99 -10.60
N VAL A 107 -0.86 -9.76 -10.10
CA VAL A 107 -0.57 -9.49 -8.68
C VAL A 107 -1.69 -10.01 -7.78
N ASN A 108 -2.96 -9.78 -8.12
CA ASN A 108 -4.09 -10.22 -7.30
C ASN A 108 -4.16 -11.75 -7.15
N GLN A 109 -3.58 -12.52 -8.09
CA GLN A 109 -3.47 -13.98 -7.99
C GLN A 109 -2.27 -14.44 -7.14
N LEU A 110 -1.24 -13.60 -7.01
CA LEU A 110 -0.01 -13.92 -6.28
C LEU A 110 -0.08 -13.53 -4.80
N VAL A 111 -0.82 -12.48 -4.46
CA VAL A 111 -0.90 -11.99 -3.08
C VAL A 111 -1.58 -13.01 -2.17
N SER A 112 -1.04 -13.18 -0.96
CA SER A 112 -1.58 -14.15 0.00
C SER A 112 -3.00 -13.77 0.44
N SER A 113 -3.75 -14.76 0.95
CA SER A 113 -5.14 -14.57 1.41
C SER A 113 -5.28 -13.63 2.62
N ASP A 114 -4.17 -13.26 3.25
CA ASP A 114 -4.10 -12.25 4.29
C ASP A 114 -3.38 -10.97 3.84
N GLY A 115 -2.91 -10.92 2.60
CA GLY A 115 -2.25 -9.77 2.01
C GLY A 115 -3.21 -8.64 1.63
N ALA A 116 -2.63 -7.50 1.28
CA ALA A 116 -3.34 -6.29 0.87
C ALA A 116 -2.78 -5.75 -0.44
N VAL A 117 -3.66 -5.22 -1.27
CA VAL A 117 -3.34 -4.55 -2.53
C VAL A 117 -4.14 -3.25 -2.57
N ALA A 118 -3.46 -2.13 -2.42
CA ALA A 118 -4.07 -0.80 -2.39
C ALA A 118 -3.56 0.05 -3.55
N LEU A 119 -4.45 0.39 -4.49
CA LEU A 119 -4.17 1.34 -5.56
C LEU A 119 -4.15 2.74 -4.97
N PHE A 120 -3.25 3.58 -5.47
CA PHE A 120 -3.24 4.98 -5.14
C PHE A 120 -2.94 5.86 -6.35
N ALA A 121 -3.50 7.06 -6.35
CA ALA A 121 -3.19 8.09 -7.32
C ALA A 121 -3.13 9.46 -6.65
N ASN A 122 -2.10 10.24 -6.97
CA ASN A 122 -2.08 11.68 -6.71
C ASN A 122 -2.59 12.38 -7.97
N ASN A 123 -3.72 13.07 -7.84
CA ASN A 123 -4.37 13.78 -8.93
C ASN A 123 -4.06 15.29 -8.92
N VAL A 124 -3.13 15.74 -8.08
CA VAL A 124 -2.72 17.14 -8.01
C VAL A 124 -1.86 17.47 -9.25
N PRO A 125 -2.24 18.49 -10.04
CA PRO A 125 -1.41 18.94 -11.16
C PRO A 125 0.03 19.21 -10.71
N TYR A 126 1.00 18.87 -11.56
CA TYR A 126 2.45 18.94 -11.27
C TYR A 126 2.98 17.92 -10.25
N SER A 127 2.13 17.06 -9.70
CA SER A 127 2.52 15.99 -8.76
C SER A 127 1.79 14.68 -9.07
N LEU A 128 1.51 14.43 -10.34
CA LEU A 128 0.80 13.23 -10.77
C LEU A 128 1.61 11.98 -10.43
N GLU A 129 1.00 11.10 -9.65
CA GLU A 129 1.58 9.82 -9.24
C GLU A 129 0.52 8.75 -9.32
N TYR A 130 0.92 7.54 -9.73
CA TYR A 130 0.04 6.38 -9.73
C TYR A 130 0.86 5.15 -9.33
N GLY A 131 0.22 4.23 -8.63
CA GLY A 131 0.87 3.00 -8.24
C GLY A 131 -0.01 2.12 -7.38
N VAL A 132 0.62 1.08 -6.87
CA VAL A 132 -0.01 0.12 -5.98
C VAL A 132 0.92 -0.19 -4.82
N VAL A 133 0.36 -0.22 -3.61
CA VAL A 133 1.03 -0.74 -2.42
C VAL A 133 0.61 -2.19 -2.25
N ILE A 134 1.58 -3.07 -2.06
CA ILE A 134 1.36 -4.50 -1.85
C ILE A 134 1.98 -4.89 -0.51
N GLU A 135 1.19 -5.56 0.32
CA GLU A 135 1.67 -6.25 1.52
C GLU A 135 1.29 -7.73 1.43
N THR A 136 2.28 -8.62 1.50
CA THR A 136 2.03 -10.06 1.37
C THR A 136 3.00 -10.87 2.21
N LEU A 137 2.57 -12.05 2.65
CA LEU A 137 3.46 -13.03 3.28
C LEU A 137 4.21 -13.87 2.24
N ASN A 138 3.51 -14.25 1.18
CA ASN A 138 3.99 -15.20 0.18
C ASN A 138 4.19 -14.50 -1.16
N ASN A 139 4.97 -15.13 -2.03
CA ASN A 139 5.15 -14.75 -3.43
C ASN A 139 5.72 -13.32 -3.66
N PHE A 140 6.40 -12.77 -2.66
CA PHE A 140 6.94 -11.40 -2.75
C PHE A 140 7.98 -11.26 -3.85
N GLU A 141 8.87 -12.25 -4.01
CA GLU A 141 9.92 -12.22 -5.03
C GLU A 141 9.34 -12.34 -6.45
N GLU A 142 8.29 -13.15 -6.60
CA GLU A 142 7.52 -13.28 -7.84
C GLU A 142 6.85 -11.96 -8.21
N ILE A 143 6.24 -11.27 -7.23
CA ILE A 143 5.63 -9.95 -7.44
C ILE A 143 6.67 -8.91 -7.85
N THR A 144 7.85 -8.89 -7.22
CA THR A 144 8.92 -7.95 -7.61
C THR A 144 9.47 -8.25 -9.01
N LYS A 145 9.66 -9.52 -9.36
CA LYS A 145 10.07 -9.93 -10.72
C LYS A 145 9.01 -9.59 -11.77
N LEU A 146 7.73 -9.71 -11.40
CA LEU A 146 6.62 -9.30 -12.26
C LEU A 146 6.68 -7.79 -12.54
N ALA A 147 6.93 -6.97 -11.53
CA ALA A 147 7.09 -5.52 -11.71
C ALA A 147 8.23 -5.18 -12.68
N GLU A 148 9.37 -5.88 -12.56
CA GLU A 148 10.51 -5.73 -13.46
C GLU A 148 10.16 -6.10 -14.91
N LYS A 149 9.39 -7.18 -15.13
CA LYS A 149 8.89 -7.58 -16.47
C LYS A 149 8.07 -6.47 -17.13
N TYR A 150 7.28 -5.73 -16.36
CA TYR A 150 6.52 -4.58 -16.84
C TYR A 150 7.32 -3.26 -16.84
N SER A 151 8.60 -3.29 -16.46
CA SER A 151 9.45 -2.10 -16.31
C SER A 151 8.90 -1.05 -15.34
N TYR A 152 8.20 -1.51 -14.30
CA TYR A 152 7.69 -0.64 -13.24
C TYR A 152 8.73 -0.45 -12.13
N GLN A 153 8.68 0.71 -11.46
CA GLN A 153 9.65 1.06 -10.44
C GLN A 153 9.20 0.51 -9.08
N LEU A 154 10.11 -0.20 -8.40
CA LEU A 154 9.93 -0.66 -7.03
C LEU A 154 10.34 0.44 -6.04
N ASP A 155 9.51 0.65 -5.01
CA ASP A 155 9.71 1.60 -3.93
C ASP A 155 9.44 0.91 -2.59
N TYR A 156 10.52 0.55 -1.90
CA TYR A 156 10.44 -0.12 -0.58
C TYR A 156 10.27 0.87 0.58
N SER A 157 10.40 2.17 0.32
CA SER A 157 10.27 3.22 1.33
C SER A 157 8.82 3.62 1.57
N PHE A 158 7.92 3.29 0.63
CA PHE A 158 6.53 3.66 0.67
C PHE A 158 5.63 2.43 0.84
N GLY A 159 4.75 2.44 1.83
CA GLY A 159 3.77 1.39 2.10
C GLY A 159 2.46 1.95 2.64
N ILE A 160 1.67 1.12 3.32
CA ILE A 160 0.32 1.50 3.78
C ILE A 160 0.37 2.66 4.79
N THR A 161 1.43 2.76 5.59
CA THR A 161 1.57 3.84 6.59
C THR A 161 1.77 5.19 5.91
N GLU A 162 2.71 5.28 4.98
CA GLU A 162 2.99 6.48 4.20
C GLU A 162 1.79 6.86 3.31
N LEU A 163 1.11 5.85 2.75
CA LEU A 163 -0.13 6.05 2.00
C LEU A 163 -1.23 6.66 2.88
N ALA A 164 -1.44 6.13 4.09
CA ALA A 164 -2.44 6.62 5.03
C ALA A 164 -2.15 8.05 5.49
N GLU A 165 -0.88 8.41 5.71
CA GLU A 165 -0.46 9.78 6.00
C GLU A 165 -0.82 10.72 4.82
N GLY A 166 -0.49 10.33 3.59
CA GLY A 166 -0.87 11.12 2.41
C GLY A 166 -2.39 11.24 2.22
N MET A 167 -3.18 10.21 2.56
CA MET A 167 -4.65 10.30 2.56
C MET A 167 -5.17 11.34 3.55
N GLN A 168 -4.59 11.45 4.75
CA GLN A 168 -4.96 12.47 5.74
C GLN A 168 -4.75 13.89 5.20
N HIS A 169 -3.77 14.06 4.32
CA HIS A 169 -3.47 15.32 3.64
C HIS A 169 -4.19 15.48 2.28
N GLN A 170 -5.14 14.61 1.95
CA GLN A 170 -5.87 14.60 0.67
C GLN A 170 -4.97 14.49 -0.57
N GLN A 171 -3.75 13.96 -0.39
CA GLN A 171 -2.78 13.81 -1.46
C GLN A 171 -3.11 12.62 -2.37
N TYR A 172 -3.66 11.55 -1.80
CA TYR A 172 -3.91 10.30 -2.52
C TYR A 172 -5.38 9.90 -2.52
N ASN A 173 -5.91 9.67 -3.72
CA ASN A 173 -7.10 8.84 -3.92
C ASN A 173 -6.69 7.37 -3.82
N VAL A 174 -7.47 6.56 -3.10
CA VAL A 174 -7.12 5.17 -2.81
C VAL A 174 -8.29 4.24 -3.07
N ALA A 175 -8.00 3.05 -3.60
CA ALA A 175 -8.96 1.97 -3.76
C ALA A 175 -8.30 0.61 -3.51
N ASP A 176 -8.97 -0.26 -2.78
CA ASP A 176 -8.48 -1.61 -2.54
C ASP A 176 -8.85 -2.56 -3.69
N ILE A 177 -7.91 -3.43 -4.06
CA ILE A 177 -8.18 -4.60 -4.90
C ILE A 177 -8.42 -5.78 -3.96
N GLY A 178 -9.66 -6.23 -3.92
CA GLY A 178 -10.06 -7.39 -3.13
C GLY A 178 -9.64 -8.69 -3.81
N GLN A 179 -9.49 -9.72 -2.98
CA GLN A 179 -9.26 -11.09 -3.47
C GLN A 179 -10.38 -11.51 -4.43
N PHE A 180 -10.00 -12.19 -5.49
CA PHE A 180 -10.91 -12.71 -6.52
C PHE A 180 -11.67 -11.65 -7.34
N MET A 181 -11.29 -10.37 -7.23
CA MET A 181 -11.78 -9.36 -8.19
C MET A 181 -11.45 -9.77 -9.61
N THR A 182 -12.42 -9.61 -10.51
CA THR A 182 -12.21 -9.86 -11.94
C THR A 182 -11.39 -8.73 -12.56
N LEU A 183 -10.84 -8.96 -13.76
CA LEU A 183 -10.14 -7.92 -14.51
C LEU A 183 -11.01 -6.67 -14.74
N GLU A 184 -12.31 -6.83 -14.98
CA GLU A 184 -13.22 -5.71 -15.17
C GLU A 184 -13.46 -4.93 -13.87
N ASP A 185 -13.55 -5.62 -12.73
CA ASP A 185 -13.62 -4.96 -11.42
C ASP A 185 -12.33 -4.19 -11.12
N ILE A 186 -11.16 -4.77 -11.46
CA ILE A 186 -9.87 -4.09 -11.30
C ILE A 186 -9.83 -2.81 -12.14
N LYS A 187 -10.24 -2.86 -13.41
CA LYS A 187 -10.34 -1.66 -14.27
C LYS A 187 -11.24 -0.60 -13.66
N LEU A 188 -12.39 -1.01 -13.11
CA LEU A 188 -13.29 -0.10 -12.41
C LEU A 188 -12.63 0.51 -11.18
N ARG A 189 -11.86 -0.24 -10.39
CA ARG A 189 -11.12 0.31 -9.24
C ARG A 189 -10.08 1.33 -9.67
N VAL A 190 -9.34 1.06 -10.74
CA VAL A 190 -8.38 2.02 -11.29
C VAL A 190 -9.08 3.32 -11.70
N SER A 191 -10.23 3.25 -12.38
CA SER A 191 -10.96 4.45 -12.81
C SER A 191 -11.53 5.28 -11.65
N THR A 192 -11.69 4.70 -10.46
CA THR A 192 -12.11 5.46 -9.27
C THR A 192 -10.99 6.27 -8.61
N VAL A 193 -9.71 5.92 -8.87
CA VAL A 193 -8.57 6.63 -8.26
C VAL A 193 -7.96 7.66 -9.18
N VAL A 194 -7.94 7.43 -10.49
CA VAL A 194 -7.38 8.37 -11.47
C VAL A 194 -8.41 9.40 -11.92
N LEU A 195 -7.98 10.65 -12.05
CA LEU A 195 -8.82 11.76 -12.51
C LEU A 195 -8.63 12.08 -14.00
N PHE A 196 -7.41 11.94 -14.52
CA PHE A 196 -7.09 12.28 -15.91
C PHE A 196 -7.04 11.03 -16.78
N ASP A 197 -7.38 11.18 -18.06
CA ASP A 197 -7.26 10.10 -19.04
C ASP A 197 -5.80 9.65 -19.23
N SER A 198 -5.62 8.36 -19.53
CA SER A 198 -4.33 7.84 -19.97
C SER A 198 -3.92 8.46 -21.32
N LYS A 199 -2.63 8.39 -21.63
CA LYS A 199 -2.08 8.80 -22.91
C LYS A 199 -2.77 8.08 -24.06
N THR A 200 -2.92 6.75 -23.97
CA THR A 200 -3.65 5.95 -24.97
C THR A 200 -5.11 6.42 -25.10
N GLY A 201 -5.76 6.71 -23.97
CA GLY A 201 -7.14 7.23 -23.94
C GLY A 201 -7.26 8.56 -24.66
N LEU A 202 -6.31 9.47 -24.46
CA LEU A 202 -6.25 10.76 -25.14
C LEU A 202 -5.90 10.63 -26.63
N GLU A 203 -4.98 9.74 -27.00
CA GLU A 203 -4.67 9.44 -28.40
C GLU A 203 -5.91 8.91 -29.15
N ASN A 204 -6.70 8.03 -28.52
CA ASN A 204 -7.96 7.52 -29.06
C ASN A 204 -9.02 8.62 -29.22
N LYS A 205 -8.95 9.70 -28.43
CA LYS A 205 -9.79 10.90 -28.58
C LYS A 205 -9.25 11.89 -29.62
N GLY A 206 -8.16 11.56 -30.30
CA GLY A 206 -7.53 12.39 -31.34
C GLY A 206 -6.54 13.43 -30.81
N VAL A 207 -6.14 13.34 -29.54
CA VAL A 207 -5.13 14.26 -28.96
C VAL A 207 -3.74 13.85 -29.41
N GLY A 208 -3.04 14.75 -30.10
CA GLY A 208 -1.67 14.54 -30.55
C GLY A 208 -0.63 14.93 -29.51
N PHE A 209 0.23 14.00 -29.13
CA PHE A 209 1.38 14.26 -28.24
C PHE A 209 2.66 14.67 -29.00
N ARG A 210 2.61 14.71 -30.33
CA ARG A 210 3.76 15.10 -31.15
C ARG A 210 4.08 16.56 -30.93
N ARG A 211 5.30 16.84 -30.46
CA ARG A 211 5.80 18.21 -30.38
C ARG A 211 6.03 18.74 -31.79
N PRO A 212 5.55 19.96 -32.13
CA PRO A 212 5.92 20.60 -33.37
C PRO A 212 7.43 20.80 -33.41
N HIS A 213 8.10 20.18 -34.36
CA HIS A 213 9.54 20.35 -34.56
C HIS A 213 9.77 21.45 -35.58
N LYS A 214 10.47 22.50 -35.18
CA LYS A 214 11.04 23.44 -36.16
C LYS A 214 12.15 22.70 -36.89
N LYS A 215 12.06 22.64 -38.23
CA LYS A 215 13.13 22.10 -39.08
C LYS A 215 14.42 22.86 -38.77
N LYS A 216 15.42 22.16 -38.23
CA LYS A 216 16.74 22.74 -37.92
C LYS A 216 17.64 22.66 -39.16
N VAL A 217 17.25 23.35 -40.23
CA VAL A 217 18.10 23.49 -41.43
C VAL A 217 18.57 24.93 -41.49
N PHE A 218 19.87 25.15 -41.33
CA PHE A 218 20.49 26.43 -41.65
C PHE A 218 20.75 26.46 -43.15
N ILE A 219 20.15 27.43 -43.84
CA ILE A 219 20.24 27.53 -45.29
C ILE A 219 20.92 28.85 -45.63
N SER A 220 22.17 28.75 -46.05
CA SER A 220 22.93 29.86 -46.59
C SER A 220 22.84 29.81 -48.11
N TYR A 221 22.30 30.86 -48.69
CA TYR A 221 22.15 30.99 -50.14
C TYR A 221 22.36 32.45 -50.57
N SER A 222 22.71 32.66 -51.84
CA SER A 222 22.79 34.01 -52.41
C SER A 222 21.39 34.55 -52.63
N HIS A 223 21.15 35.84 -52.32
CA HIS A 223 19.83 36.49 -52.47
C HIS A 223 19.15 36.26 -53.83
N LYS A 224 19.92 36.06 -54.91
CA LYS A 224 19.41 35.78 -56.26
C LYS A 224 18.66 34.44 -56.37
N ASN A 225 18.90 33.48 -55.46
CA ASN A 225 18.32 32.13 -55.48
C ASN A 225 17.15 31.97 -54.48
N LYS A 226 16.55 33.07 -54.00
CA LYS A 226 15.53 33.04 -52.94
C LYS A 226 14.31 32.19 -53.26
N GLU A 227 13.78 32.29 -54.48
CA GLU A 227 12.56 31.57 -54.85
C GLU A 227 12.78 30.06 -54.96
N GLU A 228 13.89 29.66 -55.59
CA GLU A 228 14.30 28.26 -55.72
C GLU A 228 14.53 27.60 -54.35
N VAL A 229 15.27 28.29 -53.47
CA VAL A 229 15.53 27.80 -52.11
C VAL A 229 14.23 27.71 -51.29
N SER A 230 13.33 28.69 -51.40
CA SER A 230 12.04 28.65 -50.70
C SER A 230 11.17 27.47 -51.15
N GLY A 231 11.21 27.12 -52.44
CA GLY A 231 10.55 25.93 -52.99
C GLY A 231 11.06 24.64 -52.34
N ILE A 232 12.39 24.47 -52.27
CA ILE A 232 13.03 23.31 -51.63
C ILE A 232 12.66 23.22 -50.14
N VAL A 233 12.68 24.34 -49.41
CA VAL A 233 12.36 24.40 -47.97
C VAL A 233 10.94 24.00 -47.65
N SER A 234 10.00 24.35 -48.53
CA SER A 234 8.59 24.01 -48.33
C SER A 234 8.32 22.51 -48.46
N GLN A 235 9.21 21.76 -49.13
CA GLN A 235 9.12 20.32 -49.37
C GLN A 235 9.92 19.47 -48.36
N LEU A 236 10.93 20.06 -47.71
CA LEU A 236 11.57 19.49 -46.51
C LEU A 236 10.56 19.35 -45.37
#